data_AF-A0A6J5F612-F1
#
_entry.id   AF-A0A6J5F612-F1
#
_cell.length_a   1.000
_cell.length_b   1.000
_cell.length_c   1.000
_cell.angle_alpha   90.00
_cell.angle_beta   90.00
_cell.angle_gamma   90.00
#
_symmetry.space_group_name_H-M   'P 1'
#
loop_
_entity.id
_entity.type
_entity.pdbx_description
1 polymer ?
#
loop_
_entity_poly.entity_id
_entity_poly.type
_entity_poly.pdbx_seq_one_letter_code
_entity_poly.pdbx_strand_id
1 'polypeptide(L)'
;MSTNVIAVINELIETSKDGERGFLKAAQDAHDAQLKEWLSARADTCTRAARELQDIVMQLGGKPENGGSVSGALHRGWVDLKSAVGSRSDHAILADCEKGEDVAKKRYQEALAKDLPADVRTLIERQFHGVMLNHDQIRDLRDRHAAARS
;
A
#
# COMPACT_ATOMS: atom_id res chain seq x y z
N MET A 1 -21.86 -19.24 1.00
CA MET A 1 -20.67 -19.12 1.84
C MET A 1 -20.69 -17.74 2.45
N SER A 2 -20.79 -17.62 3.77
CA SER A 2 -20.78 -16.31 4.46
C SER A 2 -19.37 -15.71 4.37
N THR A 3 -19.25 -14.43 4.04
CA THR A 3 -17.96 -13.73 4.03
C THR A 3 -17.35 -13.74 5.43
N ASN A 4 -16.08 -14.13 5.55
CA ASN A 4 -15.31 -13.87 6.77
C ASN A 4 -14.77 -12.43 6.72
N VAL A 5 -15.53 -11.50 7.28
CA VAL A 5 -15.23 -10.05 7.26
C VAL A 5 -13.89 -9.75 7.94
N ILE A 6 -13.59 -10.39 9.07
CA ILE A 6 -12.32 -10.21 9.78
C ILE A 6 -11.13 -10.62 8.90
N ALA A 7 -11.24 -11.76 8.19
CA ALA A 7 -10.18 -12.20 7.29
C ALA A 7 -9.95 -11.21 6.14
N VAL A 8 -11.03 -10.70 5.53
CA VAL A 8 -10.94 -9.68 4.47
C VAL A 8 -10.26 -8.41 4.96
N ILE A 9 -10.63 -7.92 6.15
CA ILE A 9 -10.00 -6.71 6.72
C ILE A 9 -8.53 -6.97 7.06
N ASN A 10 -8.19 -8.15 7.58
CA ASN A 10 -6.80 -8.52 7.86
C ASN A 10 -5.92 -8.57 6.60
N GLU A 11 -6.45 -9.01 5.45
CA GLU A 11 -5.72 -8.91 4.16
C GLU A 11 -5.43 -7.44 3.77
N LEU A 12 -6.36 -6.52 4.03
CA LEU A 12 -6.16 -5.09 3.78
C LEU A 12 -5.20 -4.43 4.79
N ILE A 13 -5.17 -4.92 6.04
CA ILE A 13 -4.17 -4.50 7.04
C ILE A 13 -2.78 -4.90 6.58
N GLU A 14 -2.59 -6.14 6.11
CA GLU A 14 -1.33 -6.59 5.54
C GLU A 14 -0.92 -5.75 4.34
N THR A 15 -1.84 -5.51 3.40
CA THR A 15 -1.62 -4.65 2.23
C THR A 15 -1.15 -3.25 2.64
N SER A 16 -1.78 -2.66 3.66
CA SER A 16 -1.41 -1.33 4.15
C SER A 16 -0.03 -1.34 4.83
N LYS A 17 0.31 -2.37 5.61
CA LYS A 17 1.64 -2.49 6.22
C LYS A 17 2.75 -2.79 5.22
N ASP A 18 2.43 -3.50 4.15
CA ASP A 18 3.31 -3.70 3.02
C ASP A 18 3.58 -2.36 2.32
N GLY A 19 2.53 -1.55 2.11
CA GLY A 19 2.66 -0.18 1.59
C GLY A 19 3.45 0.76 2.50
N GLU A 20 3.32 0.66 3.82
CA GLU A 20 4.11 1.45 4.77
C GLU A 20 5.61 1.15 4.64
N ARG A 21 6.00 -0.14 4.81
CA ARG A 21 7.39 -0.59 4.63
C ARG A 21 7.89 -0.27 3.23
N GLY A 22 6.97 -0.44 2.30
CA GLY A 22 6.83 0.12 0.99
C GLY A 22 7.56 1.45 0.76
N PHE A 23 6.78 2.47 1.05
CA PHE A 23 7.14 3.86 0.86
C PHE A 23 8.31 4.30 1.75
N LEU A 24 8.49 3.72 2.95
CA LEU A 24 9.66 4.05 3.79
C LEU A 24 10.99 3.66 3.12
N LYS A 25 11.06 2.47 2.52
CA LYS A 25 12.28 2.06 1.81
C LYS A 25 12.48 2.90 0.55
N ALA A 26 11.42 3.19 -0.19
CA ALA A 26 11.48 4.08 -1.35
C ALA A 26 12.00 5.48 -0.96
N ALA A 27 11.54 6.04 0.16
CA ALA A 27 12.00 7.32 0.68
C ALA A 27 13.48 7.30 1.09
N GLN A 28 13.98 6.19 1.64
CA GLN A 28 15.40 6.03 1.96
C GLN A 28 16.27 6.01 0.70
N ASP A 29 15.78 5.38 -0.37
CA ASP A 29 16.54 5.15 -1.60
C ASP A 29 16.44 6.30 -2.63
N ALA A 30 15.43 7.18 -2.51
CA ALA A 30 15.26 8.30 -3.41
C ALA A 30 16.43 9.30 -3.34
N HIS A 31 16.64 10.07 -4.40
CA HIS A 31 17.66 11.11 -4.47
C HIS A 31 17.06 12.49 -4.28
N ASP A 32 15.95 12.78 -4.95
CA ASP A 32 15.23 14.04 -4.83
C ASP A 32 14.60 14.21 -3.43
N ALA A 33 14.90 15.34 -2.77
CA ALA A 33 14.47 15.60 -1.39
C ALA A 33 12.94 15.74 -1.27
N GLN A 34 12.29 16.36 -2.26
CA GLN A 34 10.83 16.50 -2.24
C GLN A 34 10.16 15.13 -2.41
N LEU A 35 10.73 14.26 -3.26
CA LEU A 35 10.27 12.89 -3.42
C LEU A 35 10.42 12.08 -2.13
N LYS A 36 11.52 12.24 -1.38
CA LYS A 36 11.69 11.59 -0.07
C LYS A 36 10.59 11.96 0.91
N GLU A 37 10.31 13.25 1.03
CA GLU A 37 9.26 13.77 1.92
C GLU A 37 7.88 13.26 1.48
N TRP A 38 7.61 13.30 0.18
CA TRP A 38 6.35 12.82 -0.38
C TRP A 38 6.14 11.33 -0.12
N LEU A 39 7.15 10.48 -0.37
CA LEU A 39 7.10 9.04 -0.10
C LEU A 39 6.93 8.77 1.40
N SER A 40 7.61 9.50 2.28
CA SER A 40 7.44 9.38 3.73
C SER A 40 5.99 9.68 4.15
N ALA A 41 5.38 10.72 3.58
CA ALA A 41 3.97 11.04 3.85
C ALA A 41 2.99 9.96 3.32
N ARG A 42 3.37 9.21 2.28
CA ARG A 42 2.60 8.03 1.83
C ARG A 42 2.69 6.89 2.84
N ALA A 43 3.89 6.62 3.37
CA ALA A 43 4.06 5.63 4.44
C ALA A 43 3.15 5.93 5.63
N ASP A 44 3.11 7.19 6.09
CA ASP A 44 2.22 7.60 7.19
C ASP A 44 0.74 7.38 6.87
N THR A 45 0.35 7.56 5.60
CA THR A 45 -1.02 7.30 5.15
C THR A 45 -1.35 5.82 5.22
N CYS A 46 -0.43 4.96 4.81
CA CYS A 46 -0.54 3.50 4.97
C CYS A 46 -0.63 3.09 6.45
N THR A 47 0.18 3.68 7.34
CA THR A 47 0.12 3.43 8.78
C THR A 47 -1.26 3.78 9.36
N ARG A 48 -1.82 4.94 8.97
CA ARG A 48 -3.17 5.34 9.41
C ARG A 48 -4.24 4.39 8.88
N ALA A 49 -4.19 4.02 7.60
CA ALA A 49 -5.13 3.08 7.01
C ALA A 49 -5.12 1.73 7.72
N ALA A 50 -3.92 1.20 8.01
CA ALA A 50 -3.77 -0.04 8.78
C ALA A 50 -4.42 0.08 10.16
N ARG A 51 -4.17 1.17 10.91
CA ARG A 51 -4.76 1.37 12.25
C ARG A 51 -6.28 1.40 12.21
N GLU A 52 -6.88 2.14 11.28
CA GLU A 52 -8.34 2.19 11.14
C GLU A 52 -8.94 0.81 10.89
N LEU A 53 -8.31 0.02 10.02
CA LEU A 53 -8.76 -1.35 9.76
C LEU A 53 -8.58 -2.26 10.99
N GLN A 54 -7.48 -2.11 11.72
CA GLN A 54 -7.23 -2.86 12.96
C GLN A 54 -8.29 -2.54 14.02
N ASP A 55 -8.70 -1.28 14.15
CA ASP A 55 -9.77 -0.86 15.06
C ASP A 55 -11.09 -1.54 14.72
N ILE A 56 -11.45 -1.63 13.44
CA ILE A 56 -12.64 -2.38 13.01
C ILE A 56 -12.53 -3.87 13.37
N VAL A 57 -11.37 -4.51 13.15
CA VAL A 57 -11.21 -5.93 13.51
C VAL A 57 -11.43 -6.14 15.01
N MET A 58 -10.91 -5.26 15.86
CA MET A 58 -11.14 -5.32 17.31
C MET A 58 -12.60 -5.12 17.67
N GLN A 59 -13.30 -4.17 17.03
CA GLN A 59 -14.74 -3.93 17.24
C GLN A 59 -15.60 -5.15 16.86
N LEU A 60 -15.18 -5.89 15.83
CA LEU A 60 -15.82 -7.15 15.43
C LEU A 60 -15.45 -8.34 16.33
N GLY A 61 -14.68 -8.12 17.41
CA GLY A 61 -14.23 -9.17 18.32
C GLY A 61 -13.10 -10.06 17.76
N GLY A 62 -12.47 -9.62 16.67
CA GLY A 62 -11.37 -10.31 16.02
C GLY A 62 -9.99 -9.93 16.57
N LYS A 63 -8.97 -10.65 16.08
CA LYS A 63 -7.57 -10.31 16.33
C LYS A 63 -7.02 -9.58 15.09
N PRO A 64 -6.63 -8.30 15.20
CA PRO A 64 -6.03 -7.58 14.09
C PRO A 64 -4.65 -8.15 13.73
N GLU A 65 -4.35 -8.20 12.45
CA GLU A 65 -2.99 -8.53 12.00
C GLU A 65 -2.01 -7.43 12.38
N ASN A 66 -0.91 -7.80 13.01
CA ASN A 66 0.08 -6.86 13.52
C ASN A 66 1.29 -6.65 12.58
N GLY A 67 1.34 -7.40 11.49
CA GLY A 67 2.38 -7.34 10.47
C GLY A 67 3.24 -8.61 10.50
N GLY A 68 3.45 -9.20 9.32
CA GLY A 68 4.27 -10.40 9.16
C GLY A 68 3.54 -11.72 9.42
N SER A 69 2.24 -11.82 9.13
CA SER A 69 1.57 -13.12 9.11
C SER A 69 2.08 -13.95 7.92
N VAL A 70 2.17 -15.26 8.14
CA VAL A 70 2.73 -16.29 7.23
C VAL A 70 1.96 -16.41 5.89
N SER A 71 0.81 -15.74 5.71
CA SER A 71 0.08 -15.68 4.43
C SER A 71 0.60 -14.59 3.49
N GLY A 72 1.28 -13.58 4.04
CA GLY A 72 1.95 -12.54 3.27
C GLY A 72 3.26 -13.06 2.73
N ALA A 73 3.18 -13.98 1.76
CA ALA A 73 4.17 -14.04 0.70
C ALA A 73 4.26 -12.62 0.13
N LEU A 74 5.12 -11.80 0.75
CA LEU A 74 5.61 -10.56 0.21
C LEU A 74 5.99 -10.88 -1.22
N HIS A 75 5.08 -10.49 -2.10
CA HIS A 75 5.13 -10.75 -3.52
C HIS A 75 6.51 -10.25 -3.96
N ARG A 76 7.24 -11.10 -4.70
CA ARG A 76 8.64 -10.96 -5.11
C ARG A 76 9.09 -9.54 -5.52
N GLY A 77 8.17 -8.64 -5.86
CA GLY A 77 8.43 -7.21 -6.09
C GLY A 77 9.11 -6.44 -4.94
N TRP A 78 8.92 -6.82 -3.66
CA TRP A 78 9.67 -6.16 -2.55
C TRP A 78 11.05 -6.76 -2.30
N VAL A 79 11.28 -8.01 -2.73
CA VAL A 79 12.57 -8.69 -2.60
C VAL A 79 13.59 -8.10 -3.59
N ASP A 80 13.13 -7.70 -4.78
CA ASP A 80 13.96 -6.98 -5.76
C ASP A 80 14.39 -5.59 -5.26
N LEU A 81 13.62 -4.99 -4.35
CA LEU A 81 13.98 -3.74 -3.69
C LEU A 81 15.16 -3.88 -2.72
N LYS A 82 15.39 -5.09 -2.18
CA LYS A 82 16.48 -5.36 -1.24
C LYS A 82 17.79 -5.74 -1.92
N SER A 83 17.77 -6.22 -3.17
CA SER A 83 18.96 -6.75 -3.85
C SER A 83 19.77 -5.68 -4.59
N ALA A 84 19.19 -4.54 -4.92
CA ALA A 84 19.87 -3.44 -5.60
C ALA A 84 20.45 -2.42 -4.59
N VAL A 85 21.47 -2.83 -3.84
CA VAL A 85 22.25 -1.91 -3.00
C VAL A 85 23.13 -1.04 -3.90
N GLY A 86 22.59 0.10 -4.34
CA GLY A 86 23.29 1.18 -5.04
C GLY A 86 22.73 1.54 -6.43
N SER A 87 22.49 2.84 -6.66
CA SER A 87 22.25 3.51 -7.96
C SER A 87 20.88 3.39 -8.68
N ARG A 88 19.77 3.14 -7.97
CA ARG A 88 18.45 3.20 -8.64
C ARG A 88 17.99 4.63 -8.84
N SER A 89 17.73 5.04 -10.08
CA SER A 89 17.14 6.36 -10.37
C SER A 89 15.76 6.52 -9.71
N ASP A 90 15.38 7.75 -9.37
CA ASP A 90 14.05 8.08 -8.80
C ASP A 90 12.88 7.58 -9.67
N HIS A 91 13.04 7.59 -10.99
CA HIS A 91 12.10 6.97 -11.92
C HIS A 91 11.87 5.47 -11.64
N ALA A 92 12.95 4.71 -11.42
CA ALA A 92 12.87 3.27 -11.15
C ALA A 92 12.23 3.00 -9.79
N ILE A 93 12.50 3.85 -8.80
CA ILE A 93 11.85 3.81 -7.48
C ILE A 93 10.34 4.00 -7.64
N LEU A 94 9.92 5.05 -8.36
CA LEU A 94 8.51 5.36 -8.62
C LEU A 94 7.80 4.25 -9.40
N ALA A 95 8.47 3.66 -10.40
CA ALA A 95 7.90 2.56 -11.17
C ALA A 95 7.63 1.30 -10.33
N ASP A 96 8.43 1.03 -9.30
CA ASP A 96 8.17 -0.07 -8.38
C ASP A 96 7.07 0.27 -7.37
N CYS A 97 7.01 1.52 -6.91
CA CYS A 97 5.90 1.99 -6.08
C CYS A 97 4.56 1.87 -6.82
N GLU A 98 4.50 2.21 -8.10
CA GLU A 98 3.28 2.08 -8.92
C GLU A 98 2.81 0.63 -9.05
N LYS A 99 3.73 -0.32 -9.30
CA LYS A 99 3.40 -1.76 -9.29
C LYS A 99 2.87 -2.20 -7.93
N GLY A 100 3.42 -1.67 -6.84
CA GLY A 100 2.92 -1.92 -5.48
C GLY A 100 1.49 -1.41 -5.30
N GLU A 101 1.19 -0.20 -5.78
CA GLU A 101 -0.16 0.36 -5.73
C GLU A 101 -1.15 -0.38 -6.63
N ASP A 102 -0.73 -0.95 -7.75
CA ASP A 102 -1.59 -1.81 -8.57
C ASP A 102 -2.00 -3.08 -7.82
N VAL A 103 -1.09 -3.68 -7.06
CA VAL A 103 -1.42 -4.80 -6.17
C VAL A 103 -2.41 -4.34 -5.10
N ALA A 104 -2.17 -3.19 -4.46
CA ALA A 104 -3.09 -2.64 -3.47
C ALA A 104 -4.49 -2.41 -4.06
N LYS A 105 -4.60 -1.75 -5.22
CA LYS A 105 -5.87 -1.54 -5.95
C LYS A 105 -6.62 -2.84 -6.13
N LYS A 106 -5.94 -3.90 -6.59
CA LYS A 106 -6.54 -5.21 -6.78
C LYS A 106 -7.06 -5.79 -5.46
N ARG A 107 -6.31 -5.69 -4.36
CA ARG A 107 -6.76 -6.18 -3.04
C ARG A 107 -7.99 -5.45 -2.53
N TYR A 108 -8.03 -4.13 -2.66
CA TYR A 108 -9.21 -3.34 -2.30
C TYR A 108 -10.42 -3.69 -3.18
N GLN A 109 -10.24 -3.88 -4.49
CA GLN A 109 -11.30 -4.33 -5.38
C GLN A 109 -11.83 -5.72 -5.00
N GLU A 110 -10.93 -6.67 -4.70
CA GLU A 110 -11.28 -8.03 -4.25
C GLU A 110 -12.07 -8.00 -2.94
N ALA A 111 -11.70 -7.12 -2.00
CA ALA A 111 -12.42 -6.92 -0.74
C ALA A 111 -13.81 -6.33 -0.97
N LEU A 112 -13.94 -5.29 -1.80
CA LEU A 112 -15.22 -4.63 -2.09
C LEU A 112 -16.20 -5.52 -2.85
N ALA A 113 -15.71 -6.55 -3.56
CA ALA A 113 -16.53 -7.57 -4.20
C ALA A 113 -17.15 -8.58 -3.21
N LYS A 114 -16.73 -8.58 -1.94
CA LYS A 114 -17.32 -9.44 -0.89
C LYS A 114 -18.58 -8.82 -0.31
N ASP A 115 -19.41 -9.66 0.31
CA ASP A 115 -20.53 -9.19 1.12
C ASP A 115 -20.00 -8.66 2.46
N LEU A 116 -20.14 -7.35 2.69
CA LEU A 116 -19.53 -6.62 3.80
C LEU A 116 -20.60 -5.77 4.51
N PRO A 117 -20.53 -5.64 5.84
CA PRO A 117 -21.32 -4.65 6.57
C PRO A 117 -21.16 -3.24 5.99
N ALA A 118 -22.22 -2.43 6.02
CA ALA A 118 -22.27 -1.14 5.32
C ALA A 118 -21.20 -0.14 5.82
N ASP A 119 -20.94 -0.12 7.12
CA ASP A 119 -19.90 0.68 7.77
C ASP A 119 -18.49 0.24 7.33
N VAL A 120 -18.22 -1.06 7.30
CA VAL A 120 -16.96 -1.64 6.83
C VAL A 120 -16.73 -1.33 5.35
N ARG A 121 -17.76 -1.52 4.51
CA ARG A 121 -17.71 -1.20 3.08
C ARG A 121 -17.37 0.28 2.87
N THR A 122 -18.04 1.18 3.58
CA THR A 122 -17.82 2.63 3.47
C THR A 122 -16.36 3.01 3.79
N LEU A 123 -15.78 2.41 4.82
CA LEU A 123 -14.36 2.62 5.16
C LEU A 123 -13.44 2.14 4.04
N ILE A 124 -13.67 0.93 3.52
CA ILE A 124 -12.83 0.32 2.47
C ILE A 124 -12.95 1.12 1.16
N GLU A 125 -14.14 1.60 0.79
CA GLU A 125 -14.34 2.46 -0.39
C GLU A 125 -13.56 3.77 -0.27
N ARG A 126 -13.59 4.41 0.90
CA ARG A 126 -12.82 5.64 1.16
C ARG A 126 -11.32 5.39 1.04
N GLN A 127 -10.82 4.32 1.63
CA GLN A 127 -9.40 3.97 1.53
C GLN A 127 -9.01 3.59 0.08
N PHE A 128 -9.87 2.87 -0.64
CA PHE A 128 -9.67 2.52 -2.05
C PHE A 128 -9.56 3.76 -2.95
N HIS A 129 -10.41 4.77 -2.72
CA HIS A 129 -10.28 6.06 -3.40
C HIS A 129 -8.91 6.71 -3.12
N GLY A 130 -8.43 6.63 -1.88
CA GLY A 130 -7.09 7.08 -1.51
C GLY A 130 -5.97 6.36 -2.28
N VAL A 131 -6.07 5.03 -2.41
CA VAL A 131 -5.12 4.21 -3.18
C VAL A 131 -5.14 4.59 -4.66
N MET A 132 -6.32 4.81 -5.27
CA MET A 132 -6.41 5.22 -6.68
C MET A 132 -5.75 6.59 -6.91
N LEU A 133 -6.03 7.57 -6.05
CA LEU A 133 -5.40 8.89 -6.12
C LEU A 133 -3.89 8.79 -5.95
N ASN A 134 -3.43 7.96 -5.02
CA ASN A 134 -2.00 7.74 -4.77
C ASN A 134 -1.32 7.13 -6.00
N HIS A 135 -1.91 6.08 -6.57
CA HIS A 135 -1.42 5.45 -7.79
C HIS A 135 -1.25 6.47 -8.94
N ASP A 136 -2.27 7.31 -9.19
CA ASP A 136 -2.19 8.33 -10.22
C ASP A 136 -1.09 9.36 -9.95
N GLN A 137 -0.92 9.78 -8.69
CA GLN A 137 0.18 10.68 -8.31
C GLN A 137 1.56 10.06 -8.53
N ILE A 138 1.74 8.77 -8.23
CA ILE A 138 3.01 8.06 -8.48
C ILE A 138 3.28 7.98 -9.97
N ARG A 139 2.28 7.61 -10.78
CA ARG A 139 2.41 7.56 -12.24
C ARG A 139 2.84 8.92 -12.80
N ASP A 140 2.18 9.99 -12.37
CA ASP A 140 2.48 11.35 -12.84
C ASP A 140 3.89 11.79 -12.42
N LEU A 141 4.34 11.44 -11.21
CA LEU A 141 5.71 11.68 -10.75
C LEU A 141 6.71 10.86 -11.56
N ARG A 142 6.44 9.57 -11.79
CA ARG A 142 7.29 8.68 -12.60
C ARG A 142 7.52 9.28 -13.98
N ASP A 143 6.44 9.70 -14.64
CA ASP A 143 6.49 10.23 -16.01
C ASP A 143 7.28 11.55 -16.08
N ARG A 144 7.19 12.42 -15.07
CA ARG A 144 8.04 13.62 -14.96
C ARG A 144 9.53 13.26 -14.83
N HIS A 145 9.86 12.26 -14.01
CA HIS A 145 11.24 11.79 -13.85
C HIS A 145 11.75 11.03 -15.09
N ALA A 146 10.87 10.53 -15.96
CA ALA A 146 11.26 10.00 -17.27
C ALA A 146 11.65 11.14 -18.23
N ALA A 147 10.83 12.19 -18.30
CA ALA A 147 11.05 13.35 -19.17
C ALA A 147 12.28 14.19 -18.78
N ALA A 148 12.65 14.21 -17.50
CA ALA A 148 13.88 14.89 -17.04
C ALA A 148 15.18 14.18 -17.46
N ARG A 149 15.11 12.96 -18.04
CA ARG A 149 16.27 12.19 -18.52
C ARG A 149 16.51 12.31 -20.03
N SER A 150 15.62 12.97 -20.77
CA SER A 150 15.74 13.24 -22.22
C SER A 150 16.28 14.63 -22.48
#